data_AF-A0A6T0FLY4-F1
#
_entry.id   AF-A0A6T0FLY4-F1
#
_cell.length_a   1.000
_cell.length_b   1.000
_cell.length_c   1.000
_cell.angle_alpha   90.00
_cell.angle_beta   90.00
_cell.angle_gamma   90.00
#
_symmetry.space_group_name_H-M   'P 1'
#
loop_
_entity.id
_entity.type
_entity.pdbx_description
1 polymer ?
#
loop_
_entity_poly.entity_id
_entity_poly.type
_entity_poly.pdbx_seq_one_letter_code
_entity_poly.pdbx_strand_id
1 'polypeptide(L)'
;MSILRLFVLSALLSCASALVTPLAPLQRAVAPPRQPAAAMIALTKPQRTNKRRREYNKMYKSEMKTAIKRVFEAVDGGDYQDASSRLNRAQAIIDKNVKRNILHKNTAARRKSLLTRKVKGLEPGAPAAAAAPAAAPAE
;
A
#
# COMPACT_ATOMS: atom_id res chain seq x y z
N MET A 1 45.46 -33.31 8.58
CA MET A 1 45.99 -31.94 8.74
C MET A 1 46.42 -31.34 7.39
N SER A 2 45.53 -31.26 6.40
CA SER A 2 45.86 -30.63 5.10
C SER A 2 44.75 -29.72 4.55
N ILE A 3 43.54 -29.75 5.14
CA ILE A 3 42.42 -28.89 4.72
C ILE A 3 42.55 -27.50 5.38
N LEU A 4 43.05 -27.45 6.62
CA LEU A 4 43.22 -26.20 7.37
C LEU A 4 44.38 -25.32 6.86
N ARG A 5 45.34 -25.88 6.11
CA ARG A 5 46.44 -25.13 5.48
C ARG A 5 46.10 -24.58 4.09
N LEU A 6 45.12 -25.18 3.40
CA LEU A 6 44.65 -24.69 2.10
C LEU A 6 43.85 -23.39 2.23
N PHE A 7 43.11 -23.24 3.33
CA PHE A 7 42.27 -22.06 3.59
C PHE A 7 43.05 -20.81 4.01
N VAL A 8 44.24 -20.99 4.60
CA VAL A 8 45.10 -19.86 5.02
C VAL A 8 45.90 -19.30 3.83
N LEU A 9 46.22 -20.13 2.83
CA LEU A 9 46.92 -19.70 1.63
C LEU A 9 46.03 -18.90 0.66
N SER A 10 44.71 -19.18 0.62
CA SER A 10 43.75 -18.40 -0.19
C SER A 10 43.42 -17.03 0.40
N ALA A 11 43.60 -16.84 1.71
CA ALA A 11 43.32 -15.57 2.38
C ALA A 11 44.44 -14.53 2.21
N LEU A 12 45.65 -14.94 1.83
CA LEU A 12 46.79 -14.03 1.60
C LEU A 12 46.89 -13.55 0.14
N LEU A 13 46.24 -14.22 -0.83
CA LEU A 13 46.31 -13.85 -2.25
C LEU A 13 45.22 -12.86 -2.70
N SER A 14 44.19 -12.60 -1.88
CA SER A 14 43.14 -11.61 -2.19
C SER A 14 43.41 -10.21 -1.61
N CYS A 15 44.51 -9.99 -0.91
CA CYS A 15 44.89 -8.68 -0.37
C CYS A 15 45.71 -7.80 -1.34
N ALA A 16 46.02 -8.27 -2.56
CA ALA A 16 46.86 -7.53 -3.50
C ALA A 16 46.10 -6.53 -4.41
N SER A 17 44.76 -6.51 -4.39
CA SER A 17 43.95 -5.62 -5.24
C SER A 17 43.40 -4.39 -4.50
N ALA A 18 44.10 -3.91 -3.47
CA ALA A 18 43.73 -2.71 -2.71
C ALA A 18 44.71 -1.53 -2.89
N LEU A 19 45.61 -1.56 -3.88
CA LEU A 19 46.60 -0.50 -4.13
C LEU A 19 46.35 0.34 -5.39
N VAL A 20 45.19 0.19 -6.05
CA VAL A 20 44.81 1.06 -7.17
C VAL A 20 43.47 1.72 -6.86
N THR A 21 43.48 2.60 -5.86
CA THR A 21 42.47 3.65 -5.75
C THR A 21 42.80 4.73 -6.79
N PRO A 22 41.97 4.95 -7.82
CA PRO A 22 42.14 6.09 -8.69
C PRO A 22 41.90 7.37 -7.86
N LEU A 23 42.86 8.27 -7.95
CA LEU A 23 42.86 9.65 -7.45
C LEU A 23 41.47 10.28 -7.66
N ALA A 24 40.74 10.50 -6.58
CA ALA A 24 39.45 11.17 -6.62
C ALA A 24 39.60 12.55 -7.28
N PRO A 25 38.76 12.93 -8.25
CA PRO A 25 38.79 14.28 -8.78
C PRO A 25 38.46 15.25 -7.65
N LEU A 26 39.30 16.27 -7.46
CA LEU A 26 39.02 17.43 -6.62
C LEU A 26 37.67 18.02 -7.06
N GLN A 27 36.60 17.61 -6.39
CA GLN A 27 35.29 18.23 -6.55
C GLN A 27 35.45 19.68 -6.11
N ARG A 28 35.45 20.59 -7.08
CA ARG A 28 35.30 22.03 -6.83
C ARG A 28 34.12 22.18 -5.89
N ALA A 29 34.38 22.64 -4.66
CA ALA A 29 33.34 22.91 -3.69
C ALA A 29 32.42 23.99 -4.27
N VAL A 30 31.34 23.58 -4.93
CA VAL A 30 30.22 24.46 -5.25
C VAL A 30 29.63 24.82 -3.90
N ALA A 31 29.78 26.09 -3.49
CA ALA A 31 29.21 26.60 -2.25
C ALA A 31 27.75 26.15 -2.15
N PRO A 32 27.28 25.66 -0.98
CA PRO A 32 25.88 25.30 -0.83
C PRO A 32 25.04 26.52 -1.19
N PRO A 33 23.94 26.37 -1.98
CA PRO A 33 23.08 27.51 -2.28
C PRO A 33 22.69 28.13 -0.94
N ARG A 34 22.94 29.44 -0.77
CA ARG A 34 22.49 30.20 0.40
C ARG A 34 21.01 29.90 0.56
N GLN A 35 20.67 29.10 1.58
CA GLN A 35 19.28 28.78 1.87
C GLN A 35 18.60 30.12 2.14
N PRO A 36 17.52 30.47 1.42
CA PRO A 36 16.82 31.72 1.71
C PRO A 36 16.37 31.64 3.17
N ALA A 37 16.80 32.63 3.97
CA ALA A 37 16.36 32.79 5.34
C ALA A 37 14.83 32.64 5.39
N ALA A 38 14.32 31.89 6.36
CA ALA A 38 12.92 31.49 6.45
C ALA A 38 11.98 32.70 6.41
N ALA A 39 11.59 33.11 5.21
CA ALA A 39 10.56 34.12 4.99
C ALA A 39 9.21 33.44 5.24
N MET A 40 8.29 34.11 5.95
CA MET A 40 6.88 33.75 5.96
C MET A 40 6.30 33.94 4.55
N ILE A 41 6.53 32.98 3.68
CA ILE A 41 5.98 32.98 2.33
C ILE A 41 4.53 32.53 2.45
N ALA A 42 3.60 33.46 2.21
CA ALA A 42 2.19 33.14 2.13
C ALA A 42 1.97 32.00 1.12
N LEU A 43 1.10 31.03 1.45
CA LEU A 43 0.83 29.91 0.56
C LEU A 43 0.47 30.40 -0.84
N THR A 44 1.12 29.86 -1.87
CA THR A 44 0.77 30.09 -3.26
C THR A 44 -0.62 29.50 -3.56
N LYS A 45 -1.34 30.05 -4.54
CA LYS A 45 -2.67 29.57 -4.96
C LYS A 45 -2.79 28.03 -5.06
N PRO A 46 -1.89 27.29 -5.73
CA PRO A 46 -1.98 25.83 -5.82
C PRO A 46 -1.85 25.15 -4.45
N GLN A 47 -1.00 25.65 -3.55
CA GLN A 47 -0.86 25.11 -2.20
C GLN A 47 -2.17 25.24 -1.41
N ARG A 48 -2.86 26.39 -1.53
CA ARG A 48 -4.18 26.61 -0.88
C ARG A 48 -5.24 25.64 -1.40
N THR A 49 -5.33 25.48 -2.72
CA THR A 49 -6.28 24.54 -3.35
C THR A 49 -5.98 23.09 -2.96
N ASN A 50 -4.70 22.70 -2.94
CA ASN A 50 -4.29 21.36 -2.56
C ASN A 50 -4.62 21.08 -1.09
N LYS A 51 -4.41 22.04 -0.18
CA LYS A 51 -4.77 21.91 1.23
C LYS A 51 -6.27 21.67 1.41
N ARG A 52 -7.12 22.49 0.78
CA ARG A 52 -8.58 22.33 0.79
C ARG A 52 -9.03 20.97 0.25
N ARG A 53 -8.48 20.55 -0.89
CA ARG A 53 -8.78 19.22 -1.49
C ARG A 53 -8.31 18.07 -0.60
N ARG A 54 -7.15 18.22 0.06
CA ARG A 54 -6.62 17.23 0.99
C ARG A 54 -7.52 17.05 2.20
N GLU A 55 -7.99 18.13 2.81
CA GLU A 55 -8.91 18.10 3.94
C GLU A 55 -10.24 17.42 3.55
N TYR A 56 -10.84 17.84 2.45
CA TYR A 56 -12.06 17.22 1.91
C TYR A 56 -11.86 15.72 1.66
N ASN A 57 -10.83 15.33 0.92
CA ASN A 57 -10.52 13.93 0.62
C ASN A 57 -10.22 13.12 1.87
N LYS A 58 -9.59 13.73 2.89
CA LYS A 58 -9.30 13.07 4.16
C LYS A 58 -10.61 12.65 4.83
N MET A 59 -11.59 13.55 4.95
CA MET A 59 -12.87 13.29 5.61
C MET A 59 -13.62 12.09 5.01
N TYR A 60 -13.83 12.08 3.68
CA TYR A 60 -14.55 10.99 3.02
C TYR A 60 -13.76 9.67 2.99
N LYS A 61 -12.43 9.75 2.89
CA LYS A 61 -11.59 8.55 2.98
C LYS A 61 -11.63 7.96 4.38
N SER A 62 -11.63 8.78 5.44
CA SER A 62 -11.79 8.30 6.82
C SER A 62 -13.15 7.68 7.05
N GLU A 63 -14.24 8.32 6.60
CA GLU A 63 -15.61 7.78 6.73
C GLU A 63 -15.72 6.38 6.12
N MET A 64 -15.24 6.24 4.88
CA MET A 64 -15.22 4.95 4.18
C MET A 64 -14.34 3.91 4.89
N LYS A 65 -13.16 4.29 5.39
CA LYS A 65 -12.30 3.38 6.16
C LYS A 65 -12.99 2.89 7.43
N THR A 66 -13.68 3.77 8.15
CA THR A 66 -14.45 3.41 9.34
C THR A 66 -15.61 2.48 9.02
N ALA A 67 -16.36 2.74 7.95
CA ALA A 67 -17.44 1.84 7.52
C ALA A 67 -16.91 0.44 7.16
N ILE A 68 -15.77 0.37 6.48
CA ILE A 68 -15.11 -0.90 6.14
C ILE A 68 -14.68 -1.65 7.42
N LYS A 69 -14.09 -0.95 8.40
CA LYS A 69 -13.70 -1.55 9.68
C LYS A 69 -14.89 -2.16 10.42
N ARG A 70 -16.02 -1.46 10.49
CA ARG A 70 -17.24 -1.96 11.12
C ARG A 70 -17.79 -3.23 10.47
N VAL A 71 -17.60 -3.40 9.16
CA VAL A 71 -17.95 -4.65 8.47
C VAL A 71 -17.03 -5.77 8.93
N PHE A 72 -15.72 -5.52 9.05
CA PHE A 72 -14.79 -6.52 9.57
C PHE A 72 -15.09 -6.89 11.02
N GLU A 73 -15.36 -5.92 11.88
CA GLU A 73 -15.78 -6.15 13.28
C GLU A 73 -17.04 -7.02 13.36
N ALA A 74 -18.03 -6.78 12.49
CA ALA A 74 -19.23 -7.62 12.39
C ALA A 74 -18.93 -9.04 11.91
N VAL A 75 -17.99 -9.17 10.98
CA VAL A 75 -17.57 -10.46 10.45
C VAL A 75 -16.84 -11.28 11.51
N ASP A 76 -15.99 -10.63 12.30
CA ASP A 76 -15.27 -11.27 13.41
C ASP A 76 -16.23 -11.70 14.54
N GLY A 77 -17.36 -10.99 14.70
CA GLY A 77 -18.44 -11.36 15.63
C GLY A 77 -19.31 -12.53 15.16
N GLY A 78 -19.29 -12.91 13.88
CA GLY A 78 -20.05 -14.04 13.35
C GLY A 78 -21.53 -13.78 13.05
N ASP A 79 -22.03 -12.56 13.26
CA ASP A 79 -23.43 -12.21 13.04
C ASP A 79 -23.72 -11.83 11.57
N TYR A 80 -24.27 -12.76 10.79
CA TYR A 80 -24.54 -12.56 9.35
C TYR A 80 -25.49 -11.39 9.06
N GLN A 81 -26.58 -11.26 9.83
CA GLN A 81 -27.60 -10.23 9.60
C GLN A 81 -27.05 -8.82 9.78
N ASP A 82 -26.28 -8.62 10.84
CA ASP A 82 -25.63 -7.34 11.16
C ASP A 82 -24.48 -7.03 10.18
N ALA A 83 -23.70 -8.05 9.79
CA ALA A 83 -22.69 -7.93 8.74
C ALA A 83 -23.28 -7.52 7.38
N SER A 84 -24.43 -8.08 6.99
CA SER A 84 -25.14 -7.74 5.75
C SER A 84 -25.63 -6.28 5.75
N SER A 85 -26.25 -5.84 6.85
CA SER A 85 -26.68 -4.45 7.01
C SER A 85 -25.51 -3.45 6.90
N ARG A 86 -24.40 -3.76 7.59
CA ARG A 86 -23.18 -2.93 7.54
C ARG A 86 -22.53 -2.94 6.17
N LEU A 87 -22.54 -4.06 5.46
CA LEU A 87 -22.03 -4.19 4.10
C LEU A 87 -22.80 -3.28 3.13
N ASN A 88 -24.14 -3.27 3.21
CA ASN A 88 -24.96 -2.37 2.38
C ASN A 88 -24.60 -0.90 2.59
N ARG A 89 -24.42 -0.49 3.86
CA ARG A 89 -24.00 0.87 4.20
C ARG A 89 -22.60 1.19 3.69
N ALA A 90 -21.65 0.26 3.83
CA ALA A 90 -20.29 0.43 3.34
C ALA A 90 -20.24 0.56 1.81
N GLN A 91 -21.01 -0.25 1.07
CA GLN A 91 -21.11 -0.17 -0.38
C GLN A 91 -21.66 1.19 -0.85
N ALA A 92 -22.71 1.69 -0.19
CA ALA A 92 -23.27 3.01 -0.50
C ALA A 92 -22.25 4.14 -0.31
N ILE A 93 -21.43 4.09 0.74
CA ILE A 93 -20.38 5.08 0.99
C ILE A 93 -19.27 4.99 -0.08
N ILE A 94 -18.87 3.77 -0.45
CA ILE A 94 -17.88 3.54 -1.51
C ILE A 94 -18.34 4.18 -2.83
N ASP A 95 -19.61 4.00 -3.20
CA ASP A 95 -20.16 4.55 -4.45
C ASP A 95 -20.32 6.07 -4.42
N LYS A 96 -20.71 6.63 -3.27
CA LYS A 96 -20.71 8.09 -3.07
C LYS A 96 -19.30 8.67 -3.30
N ASN A 97 -18.25 7.97 -2.86
CA ASN A 97 -16.87 8.40 -3.04
C ASN A 97 -16.38 8.26 -4.49
N VAL A 98 -16.92 7.32 -5.27
CA VAL A 98 -16.68 7.24 -6.72
C VAL A 98 -17.34 8.41 -7.44
N LYS A 99 -18.61 8.71 -7.14
CA LYS A 99 -19.33 9.86 -7.73
C LYS A 99 -18.64 11.20 -7.46
N ARG A 100 -18.05 11.36 -6.27
CA ARG A 100 -17.25 12.54 -5.89
C ARG A 100 -15.82 12.55 -6.45
N ASN A 101 -15.44 11.56 -7.26
CA ASN A 101 -14.10 11.38 -7.83
C ASN A 101 -12.96 11.33 -6.78
N ILE A 102 -13.26 10.84 -5.56
CA ILE A 102 -12.27 10.65 -4.49
C ILE A 102 -11.59 9.27 -4.62
N LEU A 103 -12.33 8.30 -5.16
CA LEU A 103 -11.90 6.92 -5.36
C LEU A 103 -12.14 6.50 -6.81
N HIS A 104 -11.13 5.89 -7.42
CA HIS A 104 -11.25 5.34 -8.77
C HIS A 104 -12.18 4.11 -8.80
N LYS A 105 -12.94 3.96 -9.90
CA LYS A 105 -13.92 2.87 -10.11
C LYS A 105 -13.35 1.46 -9.87
N ASN A 106 -12.14 1.19 -10.35
CA ASN A 106 -11.52 -0.12 -10.17
C ASN A 106 -11.15 -0.39 -8.69
N THR A 107 -10.72 0.64 -7.97
CA THR A 107 -10.41 0.50 -6.54
C THR A 107 -11.69 0.29 -5.72
N ALA A 108 -12.78 0.94 -6.11
CA ALA A 108 -14.09 0.69 -5.52
C ALA A 108 -14.55 -0.74 -5.78
N ALA A 109 -14.47 -1.23 -7.03
CA ALA A 109 -14.85 -2.59 -7.40
C ALA A 109 -14.06 -3.66 -6.61
N ARG A 110 -12.73 -3.50 -6.50
CA ARG A 110 -11.89 -4.40 -5.70
C ARG A 110 -12.32 -4.45 -4.23
N ARG A 111 -12.64 -3.29 -3.64
CA ARG A 111 -13.08 -3.21 -2.24
C ARG A 111 -14.44 -3.84 -2.03
N LYS A 112 -15.40 -3.60 -2.92
CA LYS A 112 -16.72 -4.25 -2.87
C LYS A 112 -16.59 -5.76 -2.95
N SER A 113 -15.83 -6.26 -3.94
CA SER A 113 -15.57 -7.70 -4.10
C SER A 113 -14.99 -8.33 -2.84
N LEU A 114 -13.99 -7.68 -2.21
CA LEU A 114 -13.38 -8.17 -0.97
C LEU A 114 -14.41 -8.27 0.17
N LEU A 115 -15.19 -7.21 0.41
CA LEU A 115 -16.19 -7.18 1.48
C LEU A 115 -17.27 -8.24 1.27
N THR A 116 -17.78 -8.37 0.05
CA THR A 116 -18.79 -9.38 -0.29
C THR A 116 -18.26 -10.80 -0.08
N ARG A 117 -17.01 -11.07 -0.47
CA ARG A 117 -16.37 -12.39 -0.24
C ARG A 117 -16.27 -12.72 1.25
N LYS A 118 -15.99 -11.73 2.10
CA LYS A 118 -15.88 -11.92 3.56
C LYS A 118 -17.22 -12.20 4.20
N VAL A 119 -18.26 -11.42 3.87
CA VAL A 119 -19.62 -11.63 4.42
C VAL A 119 -20.24 -12.92 3.91
N LYS A 120 -20.02 -13.29 2.64
CA LYS A 120 -20.50 -14.58 2.09
C LYS A 120 -19.94 -15.79 2.84
N GLY A 121 -18.75 -15.68 3.43
CA GLY A 121 -18.16 -16.75 4.24
C GLY A 121 -18.92 -17.06 5.53
N LEU A 122 -19.82 -16.18 6.00
CA LEU A 122 -20.63 -16.35 7.20
C LEU A 122 -22.07 -16.81 6.91
N GLU A 123 -22.48 -16.86 5.65
CA GLU A 123 -23.84 -17.21 5.28
C GLU A 123 -24.12 -18.69 5.63
N PRO A 124 -25.14 -19.00 6.46
CA PRO A 124 -25.40 -20.35 6.97
C PRO A 124 -25.96 -21.34 5.92
N GLY A 125 -25.86 -21.03 4.63
CA GLY A 125 -26.36 -21.87 3.54
C GLY A 125 -25.55 -21.79 2.25
N ALA A 126 -24.33 -21.23 2.28
CA ALA A 126 -23.49 -21.20 1.10
C ALA A 126 -22.94 -22.62 0.82
N PRO A 127 -23.23 -23.25 -0.35
CA PRO A 127 -22.53 -24.46 -0.72
C PRO A 127 -21.04 -24.13 -0.83
N ALA A 128 -20.20 -24.93 -0.20
CA ALA A 128 -18.74 -24.87 -0.28
C ALA A 128 -18.17 -25.18 -1.70
N ALA A 129 -18.96 -25.06 -2.77
CA ALA A 129 -18.57 -25.46 -4.12
C ALA A 129 -19.18 -24.54 -5.20
N ALA A 130 -18.31 -23.84 -5.93
CA ALA A 130 -18.35 -23.67 -7.39
C ALA A 130 -17.22 -22.72 -7.84
N ALA A 131 -15.97 -23.19 -7.81
CA ALA A 131 -14.88 -22.83 -8.73
C ALA A 131 -13.54 -23.45 -8.26
N ALA A 132 -13.47 -24.78 -8.22
CA ALA A 132 -12.31 -25.43 -8.79
C ALA A 132 -12.56 -25.47 -10.30
N PRO A 133 -11.75 -24.84 -11.17
CA PRO A 133 -11.52 -25.45 -12.46
C PRO A 133 -10.63 -26.65 -12.17
N ALA A 134 -11.26 -27.83 -12.15
CA ALA A 134 -10.56 -29.06 -12.41
C ALA A 134 -9.70 -28.88 -13.66
N ALA A 135 -8.47 -29.34 -13.55
CA ALA A 135 -7.63 -29.84 -14.63
C ALA A 135 -8.38 -30.04 -15.96
N ALA A 136 -8.03 -29.23 -16.95
CA ALA A 136 -7.89 -29.70 -18.31
C ALA A 136 -6.42 -29.50 -18.72
N PRO A 137 -5.58 -30.54 -18.62
CA PRO A 137 -4.34 -30.67 -19.37
C PRO A 137 -4.67 -31.39 -20.68
N ALA A 138 -4.64 -30.71 -21.81
CA ALA A 138 -4.47 -31.30 -23.14
C ALA A 138 -4.28 -30.20 -24.17
N GLU A 139 -3.05 -30.15 -24.69
CA GLU A 139 -2.59 -29.57 -25.96
C GLU A 139 -2.59 -28.04 -26.14
#